data_AF-A0A1V6AEI7-F1
#
_entry.id   AF-A0A1V6AEI7-F1
#
_cell.length_a   1.000
_cell.length_b   1.000
_cell.length_c   1.000
_cell.angle_alpha   90.00
_cell.angle_beta   90.00
_cell.angle_gamma   90.00
#
_symmetry.space_group_name_H-M   'P 1'
#
loop_
_entity.id
_entity.type
_entity.pdbx_description
1 polymer ?
#
loop_
_entity_poly.entity_id
_entity_poly.type
_entity_poly.pdbx_seq_one_letter_code
_entity_poly.pdbx_strand_id
1 'polypeptide(L)'
;MVKLYRCTICGDAYIGASPPANCPFCGAHMGYIVEAKEAVVNFDIALNAKDQANAEHALKVEISNSAFYMCAAGQTDDPEGKILFKALGKVEAEHASIWRKILKVGSVPPGSDACHTENVANLKESHARETRAIDFYRKAAAEADHPRIRQIFEALVEVETDHLHLSEERLKS
;
A
#
# COMPACT_ATOMS: atom_id res chain seq x y z
N MET A 1 15.54 -0.31 -25.72
CA MET A 1 15.45 -1.77 -25.48
C MET A 1 14.50 -1.98 -24.31
N VAL A 2 13.55 -2.91 -24.41
CA VAL A 2 12.61 -3.24 -23.31
C VAL A 2 13.29 -4.21 -22.35
N LYS A 3 13.08 -4.01 -21.04
CA LYS A 3 13.63 -4.84 -19.96
C LYS A 3 12.52 -5.28 -19.01
N LEU A 4 12.83 -6.30 -18.21
CA LEU A 4 12.01 -6.76 -17.11
C LEU A 4 12.56 -6.20 -15.80
N TYR A 5 11.73 -5.47 -15.08
CA TYR A 5 12.01 -4.92 -13.75
C TYR A 5 11.16 -5.62 -12.71
N ARG A 6 11.57 -5.52 -11.45
CA ARG A 6 10.83 -6.08 -10.32
C ARG A 6 10.88 -5.14 -9.13
N CYS A 7 9.72 -4.87 -8.54
CA CYS A 7 9.65 -4.13 -7.28
C CYS A 7 10.12 -5.02 -6.14
N THR A 8 11.11 -4.57 -5.39
CA THR A 8 11.65 -5.29 -4.24
C THR A 8 10.74 -5.22 -3.03
N ILE A 9 9.70 -4.37 -3.01
CA ILE A 9 8.72 -4.30 -1.92
C ILE A 9 7.58 -5.30 -2.15
N CYS A 10 6.75 -5.13 -3.19
CA CYS A 10 5.62 -6.04 -3.46
C CYS A 10 5.98 -7.33 -4.21
N GLY A 11 7.12 -7.33 -4.89
CA GLY A 11 7.60 -8.47 -5.67
C GLY A 11 7.05 -8.57 -7.09
N ASP A 12 6.17 -7.67 -7.52
CA ASP A 12 5.60 -7.68 -8.87
C ASP A 12 6.59 -7.24 -9.94
N ALA A 13 6.33 -7.74 -11.15
CA ALA A 13 7.13 -7.48 -12.32
C ALA A 13 6.55 -6.34 -13.16
N TYR A 14 7.43 -5.51 -13.70
CA TYR A 14 7.10 -4.45 -14.64
C TYR A 14 7.92 -4.60 -15.93
N ILE A 15 7.28 -4.42 -17.08
CA ILE A 15 7.92 -4.52 -18.40
C ILE A 15 7.95 -3.11 -19.01
N GLY A 16 9.14 -2.60 -19.30
CA GLY A 16 9.30 -1.25 -19.84
C GLY A 16 10.72 -0.93 -20.30
N ALA A 17 10.90 0.24 -20.91
CA ALA A 17 12.21 0.71 -21.35
C ALA A 17 13.12 1.14 -20.17
N SER A 18 12.51 1.68 -19.11
CA SER A 18 13.12 2.16 -17.86
C SER A 18 12.23 1.75 -16.68
N PRO A 19 12.73 1.71 -15.43
CA PRO A 19 11.85 1.56 -14.27
C PRO A 19 10.90 2.78 -14.17
N PRO A 20 9.65 2.61 -13.70
CA PRO A 20 8.74 3.71 -13.47
C PRO A 20 9.16 4.50 -12.22
N ALA A 21 8.64 5.73 -12.06
CA ALA A 21 8.91 6.56 -10.88
C ALA A 21 8.40 5.94 -9.57
N ASN A 22 7.28 5.24 -9.66
CA ASN A 22 6.64 4.49 -8.58
C ASN A 22 6.19 3.14 -9.12
N CYS A 23 6.20 2.12 -8.27
CA CYS A 23 5.68 0.80 -8.60
C CYS A 23 4.21 0.94 -8.97
N PRO A 24 3.77 0.50 -10.17
CA PRO A 24 2.39 0.67 -10.61
C PRO A 24 1.38 -0.21 -9.86
N PHE A 25 1.87 -1.08 -8.96
CA PHE A 25 1.07 -2.00 -8.17
C PHE A 25 0.95 -1.55 -6.72
N CYS A 26 2.07 -1.18 -6.08
CA CYS A 26 2.13 -0.87 -4.65
C CYS A 26 2.66 0.54 -4.34
N GLY A 27 2.77 1.44 -5.32
CA GLY A 27 3.24 2.82 -5.11
C GLY A 27 4.72 3.01 -4.75
N ALA A 28 5.44 1.96 -4.34
CA ALA A 28 6.83 2.07 -3.85
C ALA A 28 7.75 2.82 -4.83
N HIS A 29 8.59 3.71 -4.31
CA HIS A 29 9.42 4.61 -5.12
C HIS A 29 10.44 3.87 -5.98
N MET A 30 10.93 4.52 -7.04
CA MET A 30 11.84 3.97 -8.05
C MET A 30 13.06 3.26 -7.45
N GLY A 31 13.56 3.72 -6.30
CA GLY A 31 14.69 3.12 -5.60
C GLY A 31 14.50 1.64 -5.23
N TYR A 32 13.26 1.17 -5.14
CA TYR A 32 12.92 -0.21 -4.89
C TYR A 32 12.76 -1.06 -6.15
N ILE A 33 12.89 -0.48 -7.34
CA ILE A 33 12.63 -1.15 -8.61
C ILE A 33 13.95 -1.39 -9.35
N VAL A 34 14.33 -2.66 -9.46
CA VAL A 34 15.60 -3.07 -10.10
C VAL A 34 15.35 -4.01 -11.27
N GLU A 35 16.34 -4.22 -12.13
CA GLU A 35 16.22 -5.24 -13.18
C GLU A 35 15.95 -6.62 -12.54
N ALA A 36 15.01 -7.39 -13.09
CA ALA A 36 14.50 -8.59 -12.43
C ALA A 36 15.58 -9.66 -12.18
N LYS A 37 16.63 -9.69 -12.99
CA LYS A 37 17.80 -10.59 -12.82
C LYS A 37 18.65 -10.25 -11.57
N GLU A 38 18.53 -9.03 -11.05
CA GLU A 38 19.24 -8.52 -9.87
C GLU A 38 18.31 -8.44 -8.64
N ALA A 39 17.00 -8.61 -8.84
CA ALA A 39 16.00 -8.44 -7.79
C ALA A 39 16.00 -9.61 -6.79
N VAL A 40 16.36 -9.32 -5.53
CA VAL A 40 16.19 -10.23 -4.41
C VAL A 40 14.90 -9.87 -3.67
N VAL A 41 13.90 -10.73 -3.74
CA VAL A 41 12.61 -10.55 -3.07
C VAL A 41 12.34 -11.76 -2.19
N ASN A 42 12.22 -11.55 -0.89
CA ASN A 42 11.90 -12.59 0.07
C ASN A 42 10.71 -12.18 0.94
N PHE A 43 9.72 -13.06 1.01
CA PHE A 43 8.58 -12.99 1.94
C PHE A 43 8.59 -14.13 2.96
N ASP A 44 9.45 -15.14 2.76
CA ASP A 44 9.63 -16.23 3.72
C ASP A 44 10.64 -15.79 4.79
N ILE A 45 10.09 -15.17 5.83
CA ILE A 45 10.85 -14.60 6.95
C ILE A 45 10.33 -15.16 8.27
N ALA A 46 11.25 -15.47 9.18
CA ALA A 46 10.90 -15.89 10.53
C ALA A 46 10.51 -14.65 11.35
N LEU A 47 9.25 -14.59 11.75
CA LEU A 47 8.70 -13.48 12.54
C LEU A 47 8.80 -13.82 14.02
N ASN A 48 9.29 -12.86 14.81
CA ASN A 48 9.07 -12.92 16.25
C ASN A 48 7.63 -12.49 16.59
N ALA A 49 7.24 -12.62 17.85
CA ALA A 49 5.87 -12.31 18.28
C ALA A 49 5.44 -10.87 17.98
N LYS A 50 6.37 -9.91 18.02
CA LYS A 50 6.08 -8.50 17.74
C LYS A 50 5.91 -8.24 16.24
N ASP A 51 6.85 -8.71 15.43
CA ASP A 51 6.78 -8.57 13.97
C ASP A 51 5.56 -9.30 13.40
N GLN A 52 5.19 -10.44 13.98
CA GLN A 52 3.95 -11.16 13.67
C GLN A 52 2.72 -10.28 13.96
N ALA A 53 2.61 -9.73 15.18
CA ALA A 53 1.48 -8.89 15.55
C ALA A 53 1.39 -7.61 14.69
N ASN A 54 2.53 -7.00 14.36
CA ASN A 54 2.58 -5.83 13.50
C ASN A 54 2.16 -6.16 12.07
N ALA A 55 2.63 -7.27 11.49
CA ALA A 55 2.22 -7.72 10.17
C ALA A 55 0.72 -8.08 10.10
N GLU A 56 0.18 -8.71 11.15
CA GLU A 56 -1.26 -8.99 11.25
C GLU A 56 -2.11 -7.71 11.36
N HIS A 57 -1.62 -6.71 12.10
CA HIS A 57 -2.29 -5.41 12.18
C HIS A 57 -2.24 -4.68 10.84
N ALA A 58 -1.06 -4.64 10.20
CA ALA A 58 -0.89 -4.04 8.88
C ALA A 58 -1.82 -4.69 7.85
N LEU A 59 -1.90 -6.03 7.81
CA LEU A 59 -2.85 -6.72 6.94
C LEU A 59 -4.30 -6.24 7.14
N LYS A 60 -4.73 -6.02 8.38
CA LYS A 60 -6.09 -5.53 8.68
C LYS A 60 -6.29 -4.08 8.23
N VAL A 61 -5.27 -3.22 8.42
CA VAL A 61 -5.29 -1.82 7.94
C VAL A 61 -5.47 -1.80 6.43
N GLU A 62 -4.65 -2.56 5.70
CA GLU A 62 -4.66 -2.60 4.24
C GLU A 62 -5.97 -3.16 3.66
N ILE A 63 -6.54 -4.19 4.31
CA ILE A 63 -7.87 -4.71 3.94
C ILE A 63 -8.94 -3.65 4.14
N SER A 64 -8.90 -2.93 5.27
CA SER A 64 -9.89 -1.90 5.59
C SER A 64 -9.80 -0.72 4.63
N ASN A 65 -8.58 -0.24 4.34
CA ASN A 65 -8.37 0.86 3.41
C ASN A 65 -8.76 0.46 1.99
N SER A 66 -8.37 -0.73 1.52
CA SER A 66 -8.78 -1.25 0.22
C SER A 66 -10.31 -1.31 0.09
N ALA A 67 -11.01 -1.82 1.11
CA ALA A 67 -12.47 -1.90 1.11
C ALA A 67 -13.13 -0.52 1.10
N PHE A 68 -12.65 0.40 1.93
CA PHE A 68 -13.13 1.78 1.97
C PHE A 68 -12.99 2.45 0.60
N TYR A 69 -11.81 2.36 -0.02
CA TYR A 69 -11.54 2.97 -1.31
C TYR A 69 -12.34 2.34 -2.45
N MET A 70 -12.52 1.02 -2.45
CA MET A 70 -13.38 0.34 -3.43
C MET A 70 -14.85 0.73 -3.26
N CYS A 71 -15.32 0.92 -2.02
CA CYS A 71 -16.63 1.46 -1.74
C CYS A 71 -16.77 2.90 -2.30
N ALA A 72 -15.83 3.78 -1.95
CA ALA A 72 -15.84 5.18 -2.37
C ALA A 72 -15.82 5.32 -3.90
N ALA A 73 -15.01 4.50 -4.57
CA ALA A 73 -14.94 4.44 -6.03
C ALA A 73 -16.29 4.09 -6.69
N GLY A 74 -17.10 3.28 -6.03
CA GLY A 74 -18.42 2.88 -6.51
C GLY A 74 -19.53 3.91 -6.23
N GLN A 75 -19.39 4.68 -5.15
CA GLN A 75 -20.49 5.49 -4.60
C GLN A 75 -20.29 7.00 -4.66
N THR A 76 -19.05 7.48 -4.84
CA THR A 76 -18.79 8.92 -4.80
C THR A 76 -19.47 9.68 -5.94
N ASP A 77 -19.89 10.92 -5.68
CA ASP A 77 -20.54 11.83 -6.61
C ASP A 77 -19.59 12.52 -7.60
N ASP A 78 -18.27 12.40 -7.42
CA ASP A 78 -17.26 13.00 -8.31
C ASP A 78 -16.67 11.99 -9.31
N PRO A 79 -16.74 12.24 -10.64
CA PRO A 79 -16.20 11.33 -11.65
C PRO A 79 -14.69 11.07 -11.54
N GLU A 80 -13.88 12.07 -11.17
CA GLU A 80 -12.45 11.88 -10.98
C GLU A 80 -12.16 11.09 -9.69
N GLY A 81 -12.89 11.38 -8.61
CA GLY A 81 -12.87 10.66 -7.35
C GLY A 81 -13.08 9.16 -7.54
N LYS A 82 -13.97 8.74 -8.45
CA LYS A 82 -14.14 7.32 -8.79
C LYS A 82 -12.86 6.67 -9.32
N ILE A 83 -12.10 7.39 -10.14
CA ILE A 83 -10.83 6.91 -10.70
C ILE A 83 -9.77 6.87 -9.60
N LEU A 84 -9.67 7.94 -8.82
CA LEU A 84 -8.75 8.08 -7.70
C LEU A 84 -8.92 6.96 -6.68
N PHE A 85 -10.11 6.81 -6.11
CA PHE A 85 -10.34 5.81 -5.07
C PHE A 85 -10.22 4.39 -5.61
N LYS A 86 -10.53 4.15 -6.88
CA LYS A 86 -10.26 2.84 -7.49
C LYS A 86 -8.76 2.55 -7.61
N ALA A 87 -7.95 3.56 -7.87
CA ALA A 87 -6.49 3.43 -7.91
C ALA A 87 -5.94 3.15 -6.51
N LEU A 88 -6.28 3.98 -5.52
CA LEU A 88 -5.88 3.78 -4.11
C LEU A 88 -6.30 2.39 -3.61
N GLY A 89 -7.56 1.99 -3.82
CA GLY A 89 -8.03 0.69 -3.37
C GLY A 89 -7.28 -0.51 -3.96
N LYS A 90 -6.69 -0.36 -5.15
CA LYS A 90 -5.82 -1.40 -5.75
C LYS A 90 -4.42 -1.41 -5.14
N VAL A 91 -3.89 -0.24 -4.80
CA VAL A 91 -2.60 -0.11 -4.11
C VAL A 91 -2.68 -0.77 -2.73
N GLU A 92 -3.70 -0.44 -1.94
CA GLU A 92 -3.93 -1.06 -0.62
C GLU A 92 -4.18 -2.57 -0.72
N ALA A 93 -4.85 -3.02 -1.78
CA ALA A 93 -5.02 -4.45 -2.03
C ALA A 93 -3.67 -5.16 -2.29
N GLU A 94 -2.73 -4.49 -2.96
CA GLU A 94 -1.39 -5.03 -3.16
C GLU A 94 -0.58 -5.01 -1.85
N HIS A 95 -0.73 -3.97 -1.02
CA HIS A 95 -0.14 -3.95 0.32
C HIS A 95 -0.66 -5.10 1.21
N ALA A 96 -1.97 -5.36 1.21
CA ALA A 96 -2.55 -6.52 1.87
C ALA A 96 -1.95 -7.84 1.33
N SER A 97 -1.67 -7.91 0.03
CA SER A 97 -1.00 -9.04 -0.62
C SER A 97 0.43 -9.26 -0.09
N ILE A 98 1.19 -8.20 0.21
CA ILE A 98 2.53 -8.27 0.84
C ILE A 98 2.42 -8.97 2.19
N TRP A 99 1.55 -8.47 3.07
CA TRP A 99 1.39 -9.02 4.41
C TRP A 99 0.84 -10.45 4.38
N ARG A 100 -0.08 -10.76 3.45
CA ARG A 100 -0.52 -12.14 3.20
C ARG A 100 0.65 -13.07 2.86
N LYS A 101 1.54 -12.65 1.96
CA LYS A 101 2.73 -13.44 1.55
C LYS A 101 3.64 -13.71 2.77
N ILE A 102 3.86 -12.69 3.61
CA ILE A 102 4.70 -12.77 4.82
C ILE A 102 4.09 -13.67 5.89
N LEU A 103 2.79 -13.50 6.16
CA LEU A 103 2.05 -14.26 7.17
C LEU A 103 1.66 -15.67 6.70
N LYS A 104 1.93 -16.00 5.42
CA LYS A 104 1.59 -17.29 4.79
C LYS A 104 0.10 -17.65 4.89
N VAL A 105 -0.77 -16.64 4.82
CA VAL A 105 -2.22 -16.82 4.80
C VAL A 105 -2.68 -17.12 3.37
N GLY A 106 -3.60 -18.07 3.19
CA GLY A 106 -3.99 -18.55 1.85
C GLY A 106 -4.65 -17.48 0.96
N SER A 107 -5.45 -16.59 1.55
CA SER A 107 -6.14 -15.51 0.84
C SER A 107 -6.33 -14.30 1.74
N VAL A 108 -6.39 -13.11 1.15
CA VAL A 108 -6.83 -11.90 1.84
C VAL A 108 -8.36 -11.99 2.00
N PRO A 109 -8.92 -11.93 3.23
CA PRO A 109 -10.37 -11.92 3.40
C PRO A 109 -10.97 -10.61 2.85
N PRO A 110 -12.23 -10.63 2.40
CA PRO A 110 -12.89 -9.40 1.94
C PRO A 110 -13.06 -8.43 3.11
N GLY A 111 -12.72 -7.16 2.92
CA GLY A 111 -13.11 -6.07 3.81
C GLY A 111 -14.54 -5.59 3.53
N SER A 112 -15.11 -4.81 4.45
CA SER A 112 -16.50 -4.35 4.34
C SER A 112 -16.71 -2.94 4.91
N ASP A 113 -15.71 -2.06 4.74
CA ASP A 113 -15.79 -0.68 5.22
C ASP A 113 -16.83 0.13 4.45
N ALA A 114 -17.57 0.97 5.19
CA ALA A 114 -18.49 1.93 4.63
C ALA A 114 -17.76 3.17 4.11
N CYS A 115 -18.36 3.84 3.14
CA CYS A 115 -17.87 5.07 2.54
C CYS A 115 -19.00 6.10 2.43
N HIS A 116 -18.71 7.26 1.87
CA HIS A 116 -19.66 8.34 1.67
C HIS A 116 -20.01 8.51 0.18
N THR A 117 -21.16 9.12 -0.10
CA THR A 117 -21.46 9.61 -1.45
C THR A 117 -20.70 10.90 -1.75
N GLU A 118 -20.59 11.82 -0.79
CA GLU A 118 -19.89 13.09 -1.00
C GLU A 118 -18.37 12.88 -1.13
N ASN A 119 -17.79 13.31 -2.25
CA ASN A 119 -16.35 13.16 -2.51
C ASN A 119 -15.47 13.82 -1.44
N VAL A 120 -15.83 15.02 -0.98
CA VAL A 120 -15.08 15.73 0.07
C VAL A 120 -15.07 14.95 1.39
N ALA A 121 -16.16 14.27 1.74
CA ALA A 121 -16.20 13.41 2.93
C ALA A 121 -15.25 12.21 2.78
N ASN A 122 -15.23 11.57 1.59
CA ASN A 122 -14.29 10.48 1.32
C ASN A 122 -12.82 10.95 1.33
N LEU A 123 -12.52 12.15 0.81
CA LEU A 123 -11.16 12.72 0.85
C LEU A 123 -10.69 12.98 2.29
N LYS A 124 -11.58 13.48 3.17
CA LYS A 124 -11.27 13.68 4.59
C LYS A 124 -11.01 12.35 5.31
N GLU A 125 -11.83 11.33 5.03
CA GLU A 125 -11.63 10.00 5.62
C GLU A 125 -10.36 9.33 5.08
N SER A 126 -10.07 9.47 3.78
CA SER A 126 -8.81 9.07 3.16
C SER A 126 -7.61 9.68 3.90
N HIS A 127 -7.59 11.02 4.06
CA HIS A 127 -6.53 11.72 4.79
C HIS A 127 -6.35 11.18 6.22
N ALA A 128 -7.45 10.96 6.93
CA ALA A 128 -7.42 10.42 8.29
C ALA A 128 -6.91 8.97 8.35
N ARG A 129 -7.24 8.14 7.35
CA ARG A 129 -6.76 6.76 7.23
C ARG A 129 -5.26 6.71 6.98
N GLU A 130 -4.76 7.51 6.04
CA GLU A 130 -3.32 7.52 5.75
C GLU A 130 -2.52 8.08 6.91
N THR A 131 -3.03 9.11 7.61
CA THR A 131 -2.38 9.60 8.83
C THR A 131 -2.19 8.49 9.86
N ARG A 132 -3.25 7.69 10.13
CA ARG A 132 -3.18 6.57 11.09
C ARG A 132 -2.28 5.44 10.61
N ALA A 133 -2.32 5.11 9.32
CA ALA A 133 -1.47 4.08 8.72
C ALA A 133 0.00 4.47 8.82
N ILE A 134 0.36 5.70 8.44
CA ILE A 134 1.72 6.25 8.56
C ILE A 134 2.23 6.20 10.00
N ASP A 135 1.44 6.66 10.96
CA ASP A 135 1.84 6.67 12.38
C ASP A 135 2.12 5.25 12.89
N PHE A 136 1.26 4.30 12.52
CA PHE A 136 1.46 2.90 12.85
C PHE A 136 2.70 2.32 12.15
N TYR A 137 2.87 2.53 10.84
CA TYR A 137 3.99 1.97 10.07
C TYR A 137 5.34 2.54 10.50
N ARG A 138 5.43 3.83 10.85
CA ARG A 138 6.64 4.42 11.44
C ARG A 138 7.03 3.73 12.74
N LYS A 139 6.06 3.51 13.62
CA LYS A 139 6.28 2.79 14.87
C LYS A 139 6.70 1.34 14.63
N ALA A 140 5.99 0.64 13.75
CA ALA A 140 6.27 -0.76 13.42
C ALA A 140 7.67 -0.92 12.80
N ALA A 141 8.10 -0.01 11.92
CA ALA A 141 9.46 0.01 11.37
C ALA A 141 10.53 0.19 12.46
N ALA A 142 10.33 1.15 13.36
CA ALA A 142 11.28 1.45 14.44
C ALA A 142 11.42 0.29 15.43
N GLU A 143 10.34 -0.46 15.66
CA GLU A 143 10.31 -1.58 16.60
C GLU A 143 10.64 -2.94 15.97
N ALA A 144 10.71 -3.02 14.63
CA ALA A 144 10.95 -4.24 13.90
C ALA A 144 12.37 -4.77 14.12
N ASP A 145 12.50 -6.04 14.43
CA ASP A 145 13.81 -6.68 14.61
C ASP A 145 14.36 -7.18 13.27
N HIS A 146 13.48 -7.70 12.40
CA HIS A 146 13.90 -8.22 11.11
C HIS A 146 14.10 -7.09 10.09
N PRO A 147 15.28 -6.97 9.44
CA PRO A 147 15.58 -5.86 8.52
C PRO A 147 14.62 -5.78 7.33
N ARG A 148 14.14 -6.93 6.84
CA ARG A 148 13.12 -6.98 5.79
C ARG A 148 11.76 -6.40 6.22
N ILE A 149 11.33 -6.64 7.46
CA ILE A 149 10.07 -6.09 7.96
C ILE A 149 10.18 -4.58 8.10
N ARG A 150 11.29 -4.11 8.66
CA ARG A 150 11.60 -2.69 8.74
C ARG A 150 11.55 -2.01 7.37
N GLN A 151 12.23 -2.59 6.38
CA GLN A 151 12.26 -2.05 5.01
C GLN A 151 10.87 -1.95 4.39
N ILE A 152 10.00 -2.95 4.58
CA ILE A 152 8.64 -2.93 4.03
C ILE A 152 7.82 -1.83 4.70
N PHE A 153 7.87 -1.71 6.03
CA PHE A 153 7.16 -0.62 6.72
C PHE A 153 7.70 0.76 6.33
N GLU A 154 9.02 0.94 6.20
CA GLU A 154 9.62 2.20 5.72
C GLU A 154 9.13 2.56 4.32
N ALA A 155 9.10 1.58 3.40
CA ALA A 155 8.58 1.81 2.05
C ALA A 155 7.09 2.15 2.05
N LEU A 156 6.27 1.49 2.87
CA LEU A 156 4.85 1.83 2.99
C LEU A 156 4.65 3.23 3.60
N VAL A 157 5.50 3.67 4.54
CA VAL A 157 5.45 5.06 5.03
C VAL A 157 5.66 6.06 3.88
N GLU A 158 6.59 5.79 2.95
CA GLU A 158 6.79 6.65 1.78
C GLU A 158 5.55 6.68 0.89
N VAL A 159 4.95 5.52 0.61
CA VAL A 159 3.75 5.40 -0.23
C VAL A 159 2.54 6.07 0.40
N GLU A 160 2.26 5.79 1.68
CA GLU A 160 1.12 6.42 2.37
C GLU A 160 1.32 7.93 2.53
N THR A 161 2.56 8.41 2.61
CA THR A 161 2.84 9.85 2.61
C THR A 161 2.46 10.48 1.26
N ASP A 162 2.69 9.79 0.14
CA ASP A 162 2.21 10.26 -1.18
C ASP A 162 0.68 10.28 -1.25
N HIS A 163 0.01 9.27 -0.70
CA HIS A 163 -1.46 9.24 -0.59
C HIS A 163 -2.00 10.38 0.28
N LEU A 164 -1.35 10.66 1.41
CA LEU A 164 -1.68 11.77 2.29
C LEU A 164 -1.57 13.11 1.54
N HIS A 165 -0.44 13.39 0.89
CA HIS A 165 -0.26 14.61 0.10
C HIS A 165 -1.29 14.73 -1.03
N LEU A 166 -1.64 13.61 -1.68
CA LEU A 166 -2.67 13.59 -2.71
C LEU A 166 -4.04 14.01 -2.17
N SER A 167 -4.40 13.56 -0.97
CA SER A 167 -5.63 14.00 -0.30
C SER A 167 -5.57 15.48 0.12
N GLU A 168 -4.42 15.97 0.60
CA GLU A 168 -4.22 17.37 0.99
C GLU A 168 -4.40 18.33 -0.18
N GLU A 169 -3.76 18.03 -1.33
CA GLU A 169 -3.87 18.87 -2.52
C GLU A 169 -5.31 18.93 -3.03
N ARG A 170 -6.04 17.82 -2.98
CA ARG A 170 -7.45 17.75 -3.42
C ARG A 170 -8.45 18.35 -2.44
N LEU A 171 -8.07 18.52 -1.17
CA LEU A 171 -8.90 19.22 -0.18
C LEU A 171 -8.70 20.74 -0.19
N LYS A 172 -7.62 21.24 -0.82
CA LYS A 172 -7.37 22.67 -1.02
C LYS A 172 -8.10 23.24 -2.25
N SER A 173 -8.35 22.39 -3.24
CA SER A 173 -9.02 22.71 -4.51
C SER A 173 -10.53 22.75 -4.38
#